data_AF-A0A1D6QHD6-F1
#
_entry.id   AF-A0A1D6QHD6-F1
#
_cell.length_a   1.000
_cell.length_b   1.000
_cell.length_c   1.000
_cell.angle_alpha   90.00
_cell.angle_beta   90.00
_cell.angle_gamma   90.00
#
_symmetry.space_group_name_H-M   'P 1'
#
loop_
_entity.id
_entity.type
_entity.pdbx_description
1 polymer ?
#
loop_
_entity_poly.entity_id
_entity_poly.type
_entity_poly.pdbx_seq_one_letter_code
_entity_poly.pdbx_strand_id
1 'polypeptide(L)'
;MIMDTLGALALATEPPNDDMMKRPPVGRGESFITKVMWRNIIGQSLYQLVVLGALMFGGEQFLNIKGADSKSVVNTLIFNSFVFCQVFNEINSREMEKINVFRGMVTNWIFIAIIAATVLFQVVIVELLGTFASTVPLDWRLWLLSVGLGSVSLVVGAVLKCIPVAKSNGAPASPNGYAPLPSGPDDI
;
A
#
# COMPACT_ATOMS: atom_id res chain seq x y z
N MET A 1 -11.71 -3.42 -5.56
CA MET A 1 -12.97 -2.75 -5.14
C MET A 1 -13.25 -3.02 -3.67
N ILE A 2 -13.64 -4.23 -3.24
CA ILE A 2 -13.97 -4.48 -1.81
C ILE A 2 -12.77 -4.26 -0.89
N MET A 3 -11.59 -4.76 -1.26
CA MET A 3 -10.39 -4.63 -0.43
C MET A 3 -9.87 -3.20 -0.33
N ASP A 4 -9.92 -2.44 -1.43
CA ASP A 4 -9.54 -1.03 -1.41
C ASP A 4 -10.48 -0.21 -0.49
N THR A 5 -11.78 -0.55 -0.47
CA THR A 5 -12.74 0.08 0.45
C THR A 5 -12.50 -0.28 1.91
N LEU A 6 -12.20 -1.55 2.20
CA LEU A 6 -11.90 -1.99 3.56
C LEU A 6 -10.58 -1.39 4.08
N GLY A 7 -9.56 -1.32 3.23
CA GLY A 7 -8.29 -0.69 3.59
C GLY A 7 -8.40 0.83 3.76
N ALA A 8 -9.20 1.49 2.92
CA ALA A 8 -9.50 2.92 3.11
C ALA A 8 -10.22 3.18 4.44
N LEU A 9 -11.17 2.31 4.82
CA LEU A 9 -11.84 2.37 6.11
C LEU A 9 -10.88 2.14 7.28
N ALA A 10 -9.94 1.21 7.15
CA ALA A 10 -8.92 0.95 8.17
C ALA A 10 -8.04 2.17 8.41
N LEU A 11 -7.52 2.77 7.34
CA LEU A 11 -6.69 3.96 7.42
C LEU A 11 -7.47 5.17 7.96
N ALA A 12 -8.77 5.27 7.65
CA ALA A 12 -9.64 6.33 8.17
C ALA A 12 -10.02 6.18 9.65
N THR A 13 -9.93 4.97 10.20
CA THR A 13 -10.28 4.67 11.61
C THR A 13 -9.08 4.68 12.55
N GLU A 14 -7.90 5.06 12.05
CA GLU A 14 -6.72 5.17 12.90
C GLU A 14 -6.82 6.34 13.90
N PRO A 15 -6.45 6.11 15.18
CA PRO A 15 -6.48 7.16 16.19
C PRO A 15 -5.48 8.28 15.85
N PRO A 16 -5.76 9.52 16.26
CA PRO A 16 -4.93 10.67 15.93
C PRO A 16 -3.51 10.50 16.49
N ASN A 17 -2.51 10.84 15.67
CA ASN A 17 -1.10 10.74 16.05
C ASN A 17 -0.62 12.08 16.64
N ASP A 18 -0.10 12.09 17.87
CA ASP A 18 0.39 13.31 18.54
C ASP A 18 1.54 14.00 17.78
N ASP A 19 2.27 13.27 16.94
CA ASP A 19 3.28 13.87 16.05
C ASP A 19 2.67 14.73 14.94
N MET A 20 1.36 14.63 14.66
CA MET A 20 0.67 15.50 13.69
C MET A 20 0.62 16.95 14.18
N MET A 21 0.54 17.16 15.50
CA MET A 21 0.48 18.50 16.11
C MET A 21 1.82 19.25 16.06
N LYS A 22 2.93 18.56 15.79
CA LYS A 22 4.27 19.16 15.67
C LYS A 22 4.61 19.59 14.25
N ARG A 23 3.75 19.27 13.26
CA ARG A 23 3.97 19.58 11.85
C ARG A 23 3.44 20.99 11.55
N PRO A 24 4.17 21.80 10.76
CA PRO A 24 3.66 23.10 10.33
C PRO A 24 2.38 22.93 9.50
N PRO A 25 1.45 23.92 9.54
CA PRO A 25 0.19 23.84 8.82
C PRO A 25 0.42 23.75 7.31
N VAL A 26 -0.33 22.86 6.65
CA VAL A 26 -0.30 22.70 5.18
C VAL A 26 -0.80 23.98 4.51
N GLY A 27 -0.06 24.47 3.52
CA GLY A 27 -0.42 25.68 2.79
C GLY A 27 -1.59 25.44 1.85
N ARG A 28 -2.51 26.41 1.69
CA ARG A 28 -3.67 26.30 0.77
C ARG A 28 -3.30 26.01 -0.70
N GLY A 29 -2.04 26.20 -1.09
CA GLY A 29 -1.52 25.92 -2.44
C GLY A 29 -0.62 24.69 -2.56
N GLU A 30 -0.46 23.88 -1.51
CA GLU A 30 0.33 22.65 -1.59
C GLU A 30 -0.45 21.52 -2.27
N SER A 31 0.23 20.74 -3.10
CA SER A 31 -0.39 19.60 -3.80
C SER A 31 -0.85 18.53 -2.79
N PHE A 32 -2.10 18.06 -2.92
CA PHE A 32 -2.68 17.01 -2.07
C PHE A 32 -1.83 15.72 -2.06
N ILE A 33 -1.18 15.41 -3.19
CA ILE A 33 -0.26 14.27 -3.32
C ILE A 33 1.17 14.81 -3.23
N THR A 34 1.84 14.53 -2.10
CA THR A 34 3.25 14.91 -1.91
C THR A 34 4.18 14.09 -2.79
N LYS A 35 5.39 14.60 -3.07
CA LYS A 35 6.41 13.83 -3.81
C LYS A 35 6.76 12.50 -3.13
N VAL A 36 6.64 12.45 -1.79
CA VAL A 36 6.84 11.25 -0.97
C VAL A 36 5.74 10.20 -1.25
N MET A 37 4.48 10.62 -1.34
CA MET A 37 3.37 9.76 -1.75
C MET A 37 3.55 9.25 -3.18
N TRP A 38 3.94 10.12 -4.11
CA TRP A 38 4.21 9.72 -5.50
C TRP A 38 5.29 8.65 -5.63
N ARG A 39 6.41 8.78 -4.89
CA ARG A 39 7.45 7.74 -4.84
C ARG A 39 6.89 6.41 -4.35
N ASN A 40 6.11 6.43 -3.26
CA ASN A 40 5.55 5.20 -2.69
C ASN A 40 4.52 4.56 -3.64
N ILE A 41 3.64 5.35 -4.25
CA ILE A 41 2.63 4.89 -5.22
C ILE A 41 3.32 4.26 -6.44
N ILE A 42 4.24 4.98 -7.09
CA ILE A 42 4.94 4.48 -8.28
C ILE A 42 5.73 3.21 -7.96
N GLY A 43 6.48 3.20 -6.85
CA GLY A 43 7.32 2.06 -6.51
C GLY A 43 6.51 0.80 -6.18
N GLN A 44 5.41 0.93 -5.43
CA GLN A 44 4.51 -0.18 -5.14
C GLN A 44 3.77 -0.67 -6.39
N SER A 45 3.22 0.25 -7.21
CA SER A 45 2.54 -0.12 -8.46
C SER A 45 3.49 -0.81 -9.44
N LEU A 46 4.73 -0.34 -9.57
CA LEU A 46 5.73 -0.97 -10.42
C LEU A 46 6.09 -2.37 -9.93
N TYR A 47 6.33 -2.54 -8.62
CA TYR A 47 6.58 -3.84 -8.02
C TYR A 47 5.42 -4.82 -8.28
N GLN A 48 4.19 -4.38 -8.03
CA GLN A 48 3.01 -5.20 -8.19
C GLN A 48 2.78 -5.58 -9.66
N LEU A 49 3.04 -4.66 -10.59
CA LEU A 49 2.98 -4.94 -12.03
C LEU A 49 4.03 -5.98 -12.44
N VAL A 50 5.27 -5.83 -11.98
CA VAL A 50 6.35 -6.78 -12.31
C VAL A 50 6.09 -8.17 -11.73
N VAL A 51 5.70 -8.27 -10.45
CA VAL A 51 5.48 -9.57 -9.80
C VAL A 51 4.25 -10.29 -10.36
N LEU A 52 3.12 -9.60 -10.49
CA LEU A 52 1.91 -10.22 -11.03
C LEU A 52 2.02 -10.45 -12.54
N GLY A 53 2.70 -9.57 -13.27
CA GLY A 53 3.05 -9.77 -14.67
C GLY A 53 3.93 -10.99 -14.86
N ALA A 54 4.98 -11.15 -14.05
CA ALA A 54 5.85 -12.34 -14.09
C ALA A 54 5.08 -13.63 -13.81
N LEU A 55 4.16 -13.62 -12.84
CA LEU A 55 3.25 -14.75 -12.58
C LEU A 55 2.28 -14.99 -13.73
N MET A 56 1.77 -13.93 -14.38
CA MET A 56 0.83 -14.05 -15.49
C MET A 56 1.48 -14.63 -16.75
N PHE A 57 2.71 -14.22 -17.06
CA PHE A 57 3.43 -14.70 -18.24
C PHE A 57 4.20 -16.02 -18.01
N GLY A 58 4.71 -16.23 -16.78
CA GLY A 58 5.62 -17.34 -16.47
C GLY A 58 5.14 -18.27 -15.36
N GLY A 59 3.99 -18.04 -14.74
CA GLY A 59 3.52 -18.80 -13.58
C GLY A 59 3.41 -20.30 -13.84
N GLU A 60 2.96 -20.71 -15.03
CA GLU A 60 2.87 -22.13 -15.40
C GLU A 60 4.26 -22.80 -15.45
N GLN A 61 5.26 -22.11 -16.00
CA GLN A 61 6.64 -22.63 -16.06
C GLN A 61 7.32 -22.61 -14.69
N PHE A 62 7.12 -21.56 -13.90
CA PHE A 62 7.72 -21.42 -12.58
C PHE A 62 7.18 -22.44 -11.56
N LEU A 63 5.90 -22.76 -11.64
CA LEU A 63 5.26 -23.71 -10.71
C LEU A 63 5.34 -25.16 -11.21
N ASN A 64 5.77 -25.38 -12.46
CA ASN A 64 5.90 -26.69 -13.11
C ASN A 64 4.63 -27.55 -12.98
N ILE A 65 3.46 -26.91 -13.02
CA ILE A 65 2.16 -27.58 -12.93
C ILE A 65 1.76 -27.98 -14.35
N LYS A 66 1.74 -29.29 -14.62
CA LYS A 66 1.25 -29.84 -15.88
C LYS A 66 -0.17 -30.37 -15.65
N GLY A 67 -1.17 -29.76 -16.29
CA GLY A 67 -2.56 -30.20 -16.22
C GLY A 67 -3.53 -29.24 -16.89
N ALA A 68 -4.75 -29.71 -17.19
CA ALA A 68 -5.82 -28.89 -17.79
C ALA A 68 -6.25 -27.72 -16.88
N ASP A 69 -6.08 -27.87 -15.56
CA ASP A 69 -6.44 -26.87 -14.56
C ASP A 69 -5.30 -25.91 -14.19
N SER A 70 -4.12 -26.04 -14.83
CA SER A 70 -2.93 -25.23 -14.52
C SER A 70 -3.22 -23.72 -14.59
N LYS A 71 -3.94 -23.30 -15.63
CA LYS A 71 -4.30 -21.90 -15.85
C LYS A 71 -5.21 -21.36 -14.74
N SER A 72 -6.14 -22.17 -14.25
CA SER A 72 -7.04 -21.80 -13.14
C SER A 72 -6.29 -21.68 -11.82
N VAL A 73 -5.32 -22.58 -11.56
CA VAL A 73 -4.45 -22.51 -10.39
C VAL A 73 -3.59 -21.25 -10.43
N VAL A 74 -2.95 -20.95 -11.57
CA VAL A 74 -2.12 -19.75 -11.74
C VAL A 74 -2.95 -18.48 -11.60
N ASN A 75 -4.14 -18.40 -12.21
CA ASN A 75 -5.04 -17.27 -12.05
C ASN A 75 -5.45 -17.05 -10.60
N THR A 76 -5.75 -18.13 -9.88
CA THR A 76 -6.09 -18.05 -8.45
C THR A 76 -4.90 -17.60 -7.63
N LEU A 77 -3.70 -18.10 -7.93
CA LEU A 77 -2.47 -17.66 -7.28
C LEU A 77 -2.19 -16.17 -7.53
N ILE A 78 -2.40 -15.68 -8.76
CA ILE A 78 -2.27 -14.26 -9.11
C ILE A 78 -3.26 -13.43 -8.30
N PHE A 79 -4.52 -13.83 -8.25
CA PHE A 79 -5.54 -13.16 -7.46
C PHE A 79 -5.19 -13.14 -5.96
N ASN A 80 -4.80 -14.29 -5.41
CA ASN A 80 -4.42 -14.43 -4.01
C ASN A 80 -3.18 -13.59 -3.67
N SER A 81 -2.16 -13.62 -4.53
CA SER A 81 -0.95 -12.79 -4.37
C SER A 81 -1.26 -11.29 -4.48
N PHE A 82 -2.15 -10.90 -5.40
CA PHE A 82 -2.61 -9.51 -5.51
C PHE A 82 -3.27 -9.04 -4.21
N VAL A 83 -4.11 -9.87 -3.60
CA VAL A 83 -4.76 -9.56 -2.32
C VAL A 83 -3.74 -9.38 -1.21
N PHE A 84 -2.78 -10.29 -1.08
CA PHE A 84 -1.74 -10.15 -0.07
C PHE A 84 -0.89 -8.90 -0.30
N CYS A 85 -0.50 -8.61 -1.54
CA CYS A 85 0.18 -7.36 -1.87
C CYS A 85 -0.62 -6.11 -1.45
N GLN A 86 -1.95 -6.11 -1.61
CA GLN A 86 -2.79 -4.99 -1.15
C GLN A 86 -2.80 -4.86 0.37
N VAL A 87 -2.96 -5.95 1.12
CA VAL A 87 -2.91 -5.95 2.59
C VAL A 87 -1.55 -5.43 3.09
N PHE A 88 -0.46 -5.86 2.49
CA PHE A 88 0.88 -5.37 2.84
C PHE A 88 1.14 -3.93 2.38
N ASN A 89 0.57 -3.49 1.27
CA ASN A 89 0.62 -2.10 0.84
C ASN A 89 -0.17 -1.17 1.77
N GLU A 90 -1.29 -1.63 2.31
CA GLU A 90 -2.07 -0.92 3.33
C GLU A 90 -1.23 -0.70 4.60
N ILE A 91 -0.58 -1.75 5.08
CA ILE A 91 0.43 -1.67 6.16
C ILE A 91 1.47 -0.62 5.82
N ASN A 92 2.07 -0.66 4.63
CA ASN A 92 3.09 0.33 4.22
C ASN A 92 2.57 1.76 4.17
N SER A 93 1.32 1.96 3.76
CA SER A 93 0.69 3.27 3.55
C SER A 93 0.30 3.93 4.86
N ARG A 94 0.07 3.14 5.91
CA ARG A 94 -0.21 3.62 7.27
C ARG A 94 0.79 4.66 7.78
N GLU A 95 2.08 4.44 7.54
CA GLU A 95 3.11 5.37 7.99
C GLU A 95 4.04 5.74 6.83
N MET A 96 3.70 6.80 6.10
CA MET A 96 4.36 7.18 4.84
C MET A 96 5.81 7.65 5.00
N GLU A 97 6.20 8.15 6.17
CA GLU A 97 7.51 8.76 6.42
C GLU A 97 8.43 7.97 7.36
N LYS A 98 7.90 7.15 8.28
CA LYS A 98 8.72 6.35 9.19
C LYS A 98 8.94 4.95 8.62
N ILE A 99 10.18 4.46 8.75
CA ILE A 99 10.58 3.12 8.30
C ILE A 99 9.99 2.03 9.22
N ASN A 100 9.71 2.35 10.49
CA ASN A 100 9.17 1.40 11.47
C ASN A 100 7.65 1.23 11.37
N VAL A 101 7.18 0.73 10.24
CA VAL A 101 5.76 0.48 9.96
C VAL A 101 5.10 -0.49 10.95
N PHE A 102 5.92 -1.34 11.59
CA PHE A 102 5.50 -2.29 12.62
C PHE A 102 5.32 -1.66 14.01
N ARG A 103 5.89 -0.48 14.27
CA ARG A 103 5.82 0.16 15.59
C ARG A 103 4.43 0.77 15.78
N GLY A 104 3.66 0.24 16.72
CA GLY A 104 2.28 0.68 16.98
C GLY A 104 1.22 0.04 16.09
N MET A 105 1.59 -0.91 15.22
CA MET A 105 0.63 -1.77 14.48
C MET A 105 -0.15 -2.67 15.43
N VAL A 106 0.59 -3.34 16.31
CA VAL A 106 0.00 -4.27 17.28
C VAL A 106 -0.80 -3.54 18.38
N THR A 107 -0.64 -2.23 18.48
CA THR A 107 -1.33 -1.38 19.47
C THR A 107 -2.71 -0.93 18.97
N ASN A 108 -2.91 -0.83 17.64
CA ASN A 108 -4.20 -0.45 17.07
C ASN A 108 -5.04 -1.71 16.78
N TRP A 109 -5.95 -2.04 17.69
CA TRP A 109 -6.78 -3.24 17.58
C TRP A 109 -7.75 -3.20 16.39
N ILE A 110 -8.17 -2.01 15.96
CA ILE A 110 -9.04 -1.83 14.78
C ILE A 110 -8.30 -2.22 13.50
N PHE A 111 -7.03 -1.83 13.38
CA PHE A 111 -6.18 -2.18 12.24
C PHE A 111 -5.95 -3.69 12.15
N ILE A 112 -5.65 -4.34 13.28
CA ILE A 112 -5.53 -5.81 13.35
C ILE A 112 -6.85 -6.48 12.99
N ALA A 113 -7.98 -5.96 13.46
CA ALA A 113 -9.30 -6.51 13.16
C ALA A 113 -9.61 -6.48 11.66
N ILE A 114 -9.22 -5.41 10.95
CA ILE A 114 -9.46 -5.30 9.50
C ILE A 114 -8.51 -6.20 8.71
N ILE A 115 -7.23 -6.31 9.10
CA ILE A 115 -6.32 -7.30 8.51
C ILE A 115 -6.82 -8.72 8.74
N ALA A 116 -7.27 -9.05 9.96
CA ALA A 116 -7.81 -10.37 10.26
C ALA A 116 -9.08 -10.65 9.45
N ALA A 117 -9.98 -9.67 9.33
CA ALA A 117 -11.18 -9.78 8.52
C ALA A 117 -10.86 -9.98 7.03
N THR A 118 -9.92 -9.21 6.47
CA THR A 118 -9.52 -9.34 5.06
C THR A 118 -8.88 -10.69 4.77
N VAL A 119 -8.01 -11.21 5.64
CA VAL A 119 -7.44 -12.56 5.49
C VAL A 119 -8.52 -13.63 5.61
N LEU A 120 -9.46 -13.50 6.56
CA LEU A 120 -10.58 -14.43 6.71
C LEU A 120 -11.46 -14.45 5.46
N PHE A 121 -11.85 -13.27 4.97
CA PHE A 121 -12.60 -13.15 3.72
C PHE A 121 -11.84 -13.73 2.54
N GLN A 122 -10.52 -13.56 2.50
CA GLN A 122 -9.70 -14.12 1.43
C GLN A 122 -9.70 -15.65 1.45
N VAL A 123 -9.61 -16.28 2.62
CA VAL A 123 -9.75 -17.74 2.76
C VAL A 123 -11.13 -18.19 2.30
N VAL A 124 -12.20 -17.51 2.74
CA VAL A 124 -13.57 -17.84 2.33
C VAL A 124 -13.75 -17.70 0.82
N ILE A 125 -13.20 -16.65 0.19
CA ILE A 125 -13.35 -16.45 -1.25
C ILE A 125 -12.65 -17.56 -2.03
N VAL A 126 -11.42 -17.91 -1.64
CA VAL A 126 -10.60 -18.89 -2.36
C VAL A 126 -11.10 -20.32 -2.16
N GLU A 127 -11.55 -20.68 -0.95
CA GLU A 127 -12.00 -22.04 -0.62
C GLU A 127 -13.49 -22.28 -0.91
N LEU A 128 -14.37 -21.29 -0.68
CA LEU A 128 -15.82 -21.48 -0.72
C LEU A 128 -16.50 -20.79 -1.91
N LEU A 129 -15.94 -19.72 -2.48
CA LEU A 129 -16.53 -18.98 -3.61
C LEU A 129 -15.85 -19.31 -4.96
N GLY A 130 -15.20 -20.46 -5.08
CA GLY A 130 -14.50 -20.91 -6.28
C GLY A 130 -15.29 -20.76 -7.58
N THR A 131 -16.58 -21.11 -7.56
CA THR A 131 -17.47 -21.03 -8.73
C THR A 131 -17.83 -19.59 -9.13
N PHE A 132 -17.91 -18.67 -8.17
CA PHE A 132 -18.22 -17.25 -8.43
C PHE A 132 -16.97 -16.45 -8.84
N ALA A 133 -15.83 -16.77 -8.25
CA ALA A 133 -14.56 -16.08 -8.49
C ALA A 133 -13.70 -16.76 -9.58
N SER A 134 -14.16 -17.88 -10.15
CA SER A 134 -13.35 -18.76 -11.01
C SER A 134 -12.01 -19.14 -10.37
N THR A 135 -12.04 -19.38 -9.06
CA THR A 135 -10.87 -19.76 -8.27
C THR A 135 -10.91 -21.24 -7.92
N VAL A 136 -9.74 -21.85 -7.83
CA VAL A 136 -9.58 -23.24 -7.35
C VAL A 136 -8.93 -23.24 -5.97
N PRO A 137 -9.29 -24.17 -5.08
CA PRO A 137 -8.66 -24.27 -3.77
C PRO A 137 -7.15 -24.45 -3.94
N LEU A 138 -6.39 -23.61 -3.24
CA LEU A 138 -4.92 -23.59 -3.35
C LEU A 138 -4.31 -24.55 -2.34
N ASP A 139 -3.28 -25.28 -2.77
CA ASP A 139 -2.41 -26.00 -1.84
C ASP A 139 -1.77 -25.00 -0.86
N TRP A 140 -1.58 -25.43 0.38
CA TRP A 140 -0.89 -24.69 1.44
C TRP A 140 0.47 -24.13 0.98
N ARG A 141 1.19 -24.84 0.10
CA ARG A 141 2.47 -24.38 -0.47
C ARG A 141 2.30 -23.14 -1.35
N LEU A 142 1.25 -23.10 -2.16
CA LEU A 142 0.93 -21.96 -3.03
C LEU A 142 0.43 -20.77 -2.21
N TRP A 143 -0.30 -21.05 -1.13
CA TRP A 143 -0.68 -20.07 -0.10
C TRP A 143 0.53 -19.43 0.58
N LEU A 144 1.52 -20.21 0.97
CA LEU A 144 2.77 -19.65 1.50
C LEU A 144 3.51 -18.83 0.45
N LEU A 145 3.52 -19.28 -0.80
CA LEU A 145 4.19 -18.58 -1.89
C LEU A 145 3.54 -17.21 -2.15
N SER A 146 2.21 -17.13 -2.17
CA SER A 146 1.50 -15.86 -2.35
C SER A 146 1.70 -14.91 -1.17
N VAL A 147 1.65 -15.42 0.07
CA VAL A 147 1.98 -14.64 1.27
C VAL A 147 3.43 -14.16 1.22
N GLY A 148 4.36 -15.01 0.79
CA GLY A 148 5.77 -14.67 0.60
C GLY A 148 5.97 -13.55 -0.41
N LEU A 149 5.38 -13.65 -1.59
CA LEU A 149 5.41 -12.59 -2.61
C LEU A 149 4.76 -11.30 -2.12
N GLY A 150 3.67 -11.40 -1.37
CA GLY A 150 3.07 -10.26 -0.70
C GLY A 150 4.04 -9.62 0.30
N SER A 151 4.71 -10.40 1.14
CA SER A 151 5.60 -9.90 2.18
C SER A 151 6.80 -9.13 1.63
N VAL A 152 7.27 -9.49 0.43
CA VAL A 152 8.34 -8.75 -0.26
C VAL A 152 7.90 -7.31 -0.59
N SER A 153 6.60 -7.07 -0.78
CA SER A 153 6.08 -5.70 -0.94
C SER A 153 6.33 -4.82 0.30
N LEU A 154 6.36 -5.41 1.51
CA LEU A 154 6.75 -4.69 2.73
C LEU A 154 8.20 -4.23 2.65
N VAL A 155 9.09 -5.13 2.26
CA VAL A 155 10.53 -4.83 2.11
C VAL A 155 10.73 -3.76 1.06
N VAL A 156 10.07 -3.87 -0.10
CA VAL A 156 10.14 -2.86 -1.16
C VAL A 156 9.63 -1.50 -0.65
N GLY A 157 8.52 -1.47 0.09
CA GLY A 157 8.03 -0.24 0.71
C GLY A 157 9.01 0.37 1.70
N ALA A 158 9.69 -0.45 2.52
CA ALA A 158 10.74 0.02 3.43
C ALA A 158 11.94 0.59 2.66
N VAL A 159 12.39 -0.07 1.60
CA VAL A 159 13.49 0.41 0.74
C VAL A 159 13.12 1.72 0.05
N LEU A 160 11.90 1.84 -0.48
CA LEU A 160 11.42 3.09 -1.09
C LEU A 160 11.43 4.23 -0.08
N LYS A 161 11.07 3.97 1.18
CA LYS A 161 11.11 4.97 2.26
C LYS A 161 12.53 5.44 2.58
N CYS A 162 13.55 4.60 2.39
CA CYS A 162 14.96 4.97 2.58
C CYS A 162 15.48 5.97 1.53
N ILE A 163 14.85 6.08 0.36
CA ILE A 163 15.29 6.99 -0.71
C ILE A 163 14.82 8.40 -0.39
N PRO A 164 15.71 9.35 -0.01
CA PRO A 164 15.30 10.70 0.34
C PRO A 164 14.72 11.41 -0.89
N VAL A 165 13.48 11.85 -0.80
CA VAL A 165 12.88 12.70 -1.83
C VAL A 165 13.14 14.14 -1.44
N ALA A 166 13.73 14.91 -2.37
CA ALA A 166 13.91 16.34 -2.18
C ALA A 166 12.57 16.98 -1.82
N LYS A 167 12.47 17.47 -0.57
CA LYS A 167 11.35 18.32 -0.16
C LYS A 167 11.33 19.49 -1.14
N SER A 168 10.19 19.73 -1.77
CA SER A 168 10.03 20.97 -2.54
C SER A 168 10.25 22.09 -1.54
N ASN A 169 11.29 22.91 -1.74
CA ASN A 169 11.49 24.12 -0.95
C ASN A 169 10.34 25.06 -1.28
N GLY A 170 9.17 24.85 -0.66
CA GLY A 170 8.22 25.91 -0.44
C GLY A 170 8.96 26.93 0.41
N ALA A 171 9.05 28.17 -0.09
CA ALA A 171 9.61 29.29 0.64
C ALA A 171 9.08 29.28 2.09
N PRO A 172 9.90 29.64 3.08
CA PRO A 172 9.48 29.60 4.48
C PRO A 172 8.16 30.33 4.62
N ALA A 173 7.12 29.60 5.01
CA ALA A 173 5.86 30.21 5.39
C ALA A 173 6.19 31.20 6.50
N SER A 174 5.99 32.49 6.22
CA SER A 174 6.03 33.53 7.25
C SER A 174 5.17 33.05 8.42
N PRO A 175 5.59 33.24 9.70
CA PRO A 175 4.90 32.70 10.87
C PRO A 175 3.38 32.97 10.91
N ASN A 176 2.93 33.98 10.16
CA ASN A 176 1.56 34.45 10.13
C ASN A 176 0.81 34.14 8.81
N GLY A 177 1.39 33.38 7.87
CA GLY A 177 0.72 33.00 6.62
C GLY A 177 0.51 34.16 5.62
N TYR A 178 1.06 35.34 5.89
CA TYR A 178 1.03 36.49 5.00
C TYR A 178 2.33 36.59 4.20
N ALA A 179 2.21 36.70 2.87
CA ALA A 179 3.28 37.21 2.05
C ALA A 179 3.44 38.72 2.36
N PRO A 180 4.66 39.25 2.56
CA PRO A 180 4.86 40.68 2.69
C PRO A 180 4.32 41.36 1.42
N LEU A 181 3.47 42.37 1.61
CA LEU A 181 3.00 43.19 0.50
C LEU A 181 4.22 43.82 -0.19
N PRO A 182 4.24 43.91 -1.54
CA PRO A 182 5.27 44.66 -2.22
C PRO A 182 5.26 46.08 -1.64
N SER A 183 6.39 46.52 -1.09
CA SER A 183 6.58 47.91 -0.70
C SER A 183 6.19 48.76 -1.92
N GLY A 184 5.22 49.65 -1.74
CA GLY A 184 4.87 50.61 -2.77
C GLY A 184 6.12 51.37 -3.19
N PRO A 185 6.15 51.95 -4.41
CA PRO A 185 7.31 52.70 -4.87
C PRO A 185 7.71 53.72 -3.80
N ASP A 186 8.91 53.55 -3.25
CA ASP A 186 9.59 54.60 -2.50
C ASP A 186 9.80 55.72 -3.50
N ASP A 187 8.91 56.73 -3.52
CA ASP A 187 9.10 58.08 -4.09
C ASP A 187 7.74 58.82 -4.09
N ILE A 188 7.51 59.72 -3.13
CA ILE A 188 7.59 61.20 -3.25
C ILE A 188 7.76 61.78 -1.84
#